data_AF-A0A2B4RTD4-F1
#
_entry.id   AF-A0A2B4RTD4-F1
#
_cell.length_a   1.000
_cell.length_b   1.000
_cell.length_c   1.000
_cell.angle_alpha   90.00
_cell.angle_beta   90.00
_cell.angle_gamma   90.00
#
_symmetry.space_group_name_H-M   'P 1'
#
loop_
_entity.id
_entity.type
_entity.pdbx_description
1 polymer ?
#
loop_
_entity_poly.entity_id
_entity_poly.type
_entity_poly.pdbx_seq_one_letter_code
_entity_poly.pdbx_strand_id
1 'polypeptide(L)'
;MTPERAFEQHYPQLQSIISKVLDHMHDFSVLVSMDKFLPFLDMFQKESIKVDVCKLILEAFVKYQEEPTNDPVVVNALLYVCKTMHDSVNALTLIDERRVIGHLITGFLRKIDFGRDFERQLDSYVDARSSFSSLETVLVMLVESVNLLAMRTREVVKGNHTRKTAAFIRACVAFCFITIPSIDDVFTRLKLYLHSGQVALANQALSQADAFFGAAISLVADVPRTIEIDHKVKSSESYLLAYMNNFFSTLLVVPDSPDQGALYLVRSLLNVVQEYTWELNSGAKMSIYLNAVSLLSAMSQEYFLYHADKVDSNDRLYGCDKKFLAEINRLVSTLIEAVFEHLKSLTSEEELKKQAAIAIGFFNRLLCHADLSRPQLATLALNLWNLAQKHGYGNTKYTIRTLEYVKQKGSSGHKEYAAIAQKMIIQTKM
;
A
#
# COMPACT_ATOMS: atom_id res chain seq x y z
N MET A 1 -6.68 58.70 -5.76
CA MET A 1 -7.05 58.31 -7.13
C MET A 1 -6.76 56.83 -7.26
N THR A 2 -7.79 56.00 -7.30
CA THR A 2 -7.64 54.59 -7.72
C THR A 2 -7.12 54.60 -9.16
N PRO A 3 -6.00 53.91 -9.48
CA PRO A 3 -5.53 53.82 -10.86
C PRO A 3 -6.68 53.26 -11.70
N GLU A 4 -6.95 53.89 -12.85
CA GLU A 4 -7.98 53.43 -13.78
C GLU A 4 -7.71 51.96 -14.11
N ARG A 5 -8.61 51.08 -13.67
CA ARG A 5 -8.55 49.63 -13.86
C ARG A 5 -8.85 49.23 -15.31
N ALA A 6 -8.46 50.07 -16.28
CA ALA A 6 -8.68 49.86 -17.71
C ALA A 6 -8.06 48.53 -18.19
N PHE A 7 -7.00 48.06 -17.53
CA PHE A 7 -6.37 46.77 -17.81
C PHE A 7 -7.33 45.57 -17.62
N GLU A 8 -8.37 45.69 -16.78
CA GLU A 8 -9.35 44.61 -16.57
C GLU A 8 -10.13 44.27 -17.84
N GLN A 9 -10.30 45.24 -18.75
CA GLN A 9 -10.95 45.04 -20.05
C GLN A 9 -10.05 44.28 -21.04
N HIS A 10 -8.76 44.15 -20.71
CA HIS A 10 -7.74 43.57 -21.58
C HIS A 10 -7.16 42.26 -21.04
N TYR A 11 -7.82 41.60 -20.08
CA TYR A 11 -7.35 40.32 -19.54
C TYR A 11 -7.05 39.25 -20.61
N PRO A 12 -7.86 39.06 -21.68
CA PRO A 12 -7.53 38.09 -22.73
C PRO A 12 -6.21 38.40 -23.43
N GLN A 13 -5.92 39.68 -23.68
CA GLN A 13 -4.68 40.14 -24.30
C GLN A 13 -3.50 39.93 -23.35
N LEU A 14 -3.66 40.24 -22.06
CA LEU A 14 -2.63 40.02 -21.03
C LEU A 14 -2.32 38.52 -20.85
N GLN A 15 -3.33 37.65 -20.85
CA GLN A 15 -3.16 36.20 -20.84
C GLN A 15 -2.40 35.71 -22.08
N SER A 16 -2.74 36.24 -23.26
CA SER A 16 -2.04 35.90 -24.50
C SER A 16 -0.57 36.30 -24.47
N ILE A 17 -0.22 37.42 -23.84
CA ILE A 17 1.17 37.83 -23.64
C ILE A 17 1.90 36.80 -22.79
N ILE A 18 1.34 36.40 -21.64
CA ILE A 18 1.97 35.37 -20.79
C ILE A 18 2.15 34.06 -21.53
N SER A 19 1.12 33.58 -22.21
CA SER A 19 1.20 32.33 -22.98
C SER A 19 2.35 32.37 -23.99
N LYS A 20 2.48 33.46 -24.76
CA LYS A 20 3.57 33.62 -25.74
C LYS A 20 4.94 33.71 -25.09
N VAL A 21 5.05 34.37 -23.93
CA VAL A 21 6.30 34.42 -23.18
C VAL A 21 6.70 33.01 -22.74
N LEU A 22 5.77 32.23 -22.17
CA LEU A 22 6.01 30.86 -21.72
C LEU A 22 6.30 29.87 -22.87
N ASP A 23 5.76 30.12 -24.06
CA ASP A 23 6.02 29.32 -25.26
C ASP A 23 7.42 29.54 -25.86
N HIS A 24 8.07 30.65 -25.54
CA HIS A 24 9.38 31.00 -26.11
C HIS A 24 10.50 31.11 -25.07
N MET A 25 10.18 31.39 -23.80
CA MET A 25 11.13 31.48 -22.70
C MET A 25 10.95 30.29 -21.76
N HIS A 26 11.90 29.36 -21.81
CA HIS A 26 11.87 28.13 -21.01
C HIS A 26 12.83 28.14 -19.81
N ASP A 27 13.75 29.11 -19.75
CA ASP A 27 14.59 29.32 -18.56
C ASP A 27 13.80 30.10 -17.51
N PHE A 28 13.26 29.37 -16.55
CA PHE A 28 12.47 29.95 -15.47
C PHE A 28 13.31 30.83 -14.55
N SER A 29 14.61 30.61 -14.43
CA SER A 29 15.51 31.44 -13.62
C SER A 29 15.57 32.85 -14.18
N VAL A 30 15.67 32.98 -15.51
CA VAL A 30 15.62 34.29 -16.19
C VAL A 30 14.22 34.88 -16.10
N LEU A 31 13.17 34.08 -16.33
CA LEU A 31 11.79 34.55 -16.36
C LEU A 31 11.35 35.16 -15.02
N VAL A 32 11.57 34.45 -13.91
CA VAL A 32 11.17 34.94 -12.58
C VAL A 32 12.03 36.09 -12.08
N SER A 33 13.26 36.21 -12.59
CA SER A 33 14.18 37.30 -12.26
C SER A 33 13.87 38.60 -13.01
N MET A 34 12.93 38.59 -13.96
CA MET A 34 12.49 39.82 -14.61
C MET A 34 11.73 40.70 -13.61
N ASP A 35 12.18 41.95 -13.43
CA ASP A 35 11.64 42.91 -12.45
C ASP A 35 10.11 43.07 -12.46
N LYS A 36 9.49 42.85 -13.62
CA LYS A 36 8.05 43.07 -13.84
C LYS A 36 7.25 41.79 -14.01
N PHE A 37 7.84 40.60 -13.90
CA PHE A 37 7.10 39.35 -14.10
C PHE A 37 6.06 39.10 -13.00
N LEU A 38 6.48 39.07 -11.73
CA LEU A 38 5.54 38.92 -10.61
C LEU A 38 4.57 40.12 -10.49
N PRO A 39 5.01 41.39 -10.63
CA PRO A 39 4.08 42.52 -10.70
C PRO A 39 3.05 42.41 -11.84
N PHE A 40 3.43 41.84 -12.99
CA PHE A 40 2.50 41.59 -14.09
C PHE A 40 1.47 40.52 -13.73
N LEU A 41 1.87 39.46 -13.01
CA LEU A 41 0.93 38.48 -12.46
C LEU A 41 -0.05 39.12 -11.45
N ASP A 42 0.41 40.10 -10.68
CA ASP A 42 -0.42 40.83 -9.72
C ASP A 42 -1.39 41.82 -10.39
N MET A 43 -1.25 42.09 -11.69
CA MET A 43 -2.26 42.84 -12.44
C MET A 43 -3.56 42.04 -12.61
N PHE A 44 -3.54 40.70 -12.51
CA PHE A 44 -4.76 39.89 -12.57
C PHE A 44 -5.50 39.94 -11.23
N GLN A 45 -6.41 40.91 -11.10
CA GLN A 45 -7.18 41.13 -9.86
C GLN A 45 -8.39 40.20 -9.74
N LYS A 46 -8.93 39.73 -10.87
CA LYS A 46 -10.01 38.74 -10.86
C LYS A 46 -9.43 37.35 -10.58
N GLU A 47 -9.81 36.78 -9.44
CA GLU A 47 -9.28 35.52 -8.92
C GLU A 47 -9.29 34.38 -9.96
N SER A 48 -10.42 34.15 -10.63
CA SER A 48 -10.52 33.09 -11.65
C SER A 48 -9.48 33.23 -12.76
N ILE A 49 -9.24 34.46 -13.23
CA ILE A 49 -8.29 34.76 -14.31
C ILE A 49 -6.85 34.62 -13.79
N LYS A 50 -6.59 35.07 -12.57
CA LYS A 50 -5.28 34.92 -11.93
C LYS A 50 -4.90 33.44 -11.80
N VAL A 51 -5.84 32.61 -11.34
CA VAL A 51 -5.65 31.16 -11.21
C VAL A 51 -5.36 30.50 -12.56
N ASP A 52 -6.10 30.85 -13.62
CA ASP A 52 -5.84 30.31 -14.96
C ASP A 52 -4.45 30.68 -15.48
N VAL A 53 -4.00 31.90 -15.22
CA VAL A 53 -2.62 32.33 -15.53
C VAL A 53 -1.60 31.55 -14.72
N CYS A 54 -1.84 31.35 -13.42
CA CYS A 54 -0.97 30.54 -12.57
C CYS A 54 -0.88 29.09 -13.07
N LYS A 55 -1.99 28.49 -13.53
CA LYS A 55 -2.02 27.17 -14.15
C LYS A 55 -1.12 27.12 -15.39
N LEU A 56 -1.22 28.11 -16.29
CA LEU A 56 -0.35 28.20 -17.48
C LEU A 56 1.14 28.28 -17.13
N ILE A 57 1.51 29.09 -16.13
CA ILE A 57 2.90 29.22 -15.67
C ILE A 57 3.42 27.87 -15.14
N LEU A 58 2.63 27.18 -14.32
CA LEU A 58 3.03 25.90 -13.75
C LEU A 58 3.03 24.75 -14.77
N GLU A 59 2.10 24.74 -15.71
CA GLU A 59 2.09 23.82 -16.84
C GLU A 59 3.35 23.97 -17.68
N ALA A 60 3.71 25.21 -18.03
CA ALA A 60 4.94 25.51 -18.75
C ALA A 60 6.19 25.09 -17.95
N PHE A 61 6.21 25.35 -16.64
CA PHE A 61 7.33 24.92 -15.78
C PHE A 61 7.47 23.40 -15.78
N VAL A 62 6.38 22.68 -15.49
CA VAL A 62 6.39 21.20 -15.43
C VAL A 62 6.78 20.59 -16.78
N LYS A 63 6.37 21.22 -17.90
CA LYS A 63 6.65 20.76 -19.26
C LYS A 63 8.10 21.01 -19.70
N TYR A 64 8.62 22.21 -19.47
CA TYR A 64 9.89 22.65 -20.05
C TYR A 64 11.09 22.55 -19.08
N GLN A 65 10.86 22.51 -17.76
CA GLN A 65 11.92 22.31 -16.79
C GLN A 65 12.33 20.83 -16.77
N GLU A 66 13.36 20.46 -17.53
CA GLU A 66 13.86 19.09 -17.57
C GLU A 66 14.63 18.74 -16.28
N GLU A 67 15.64 19.54 -15.93
CA GLU A 67 16.49 19.33 -14.76
C GLU A 67 15.85 19.82 -13.47
N PRO A 68 16.05 19.14 -12.32
CA PRO A 68 15.64 19.65 -11.03
C PRO A 68 16.28 21.00 -10.69
N THR A 69 15.56 21.85 -9.96
CA THR A 69 16.03 23.17 -9.52
C THR A 69 16.19 23.24 -8.01
N ASN A 70 17.20 23.99 -7.58
CA ASN A 70 17.44 24.37 -6.19
C ASN A 70 17.57 25.89 -6.02
N ASP A 71 17.31 26.66 -7.09
CA ASP A 71 17.40 28.12 -7.08
C ASP A 71 16.31 28.69 -6.17
N PRO A 72 16.69 29.36 -5.06
CA PRO A 72 15.72 29.96 -4.14
C PRO A 72 14.79 30.98 -4.80
N VAL A 73 15.23 31.68 -5.85
CA VAL A 73 14.40 32.69 -6.52
C VAL A 73 13.27 31.99 -7.29
N VAL A 74 13.61 30.96 -8.06
CA VAL A 74 12.63 30.13 -8.80
C VAL A 74 11.69 29.42 -7.83
N VAL A 75 12.23 28.78 -6.79
CA VAL A 75 11.42 28.05 -5.81
C VAL A 75 10.45 28.98 -5.10
N ASN A 76 10.89 30.15 -4.62
CA ASN A 76 10.01 31.10 -3.92
C ASN A 76 8.97 31.72 -4.84
N ALA A 77 9.34 32.09 -6.07
CA ALA A 77 8.42 32.66 -7.05
C ALA A 77 7.33 31.66 -7.44
N LEU A 78 7.70 30.41 -7.75
CA LEU A 78 6.73 29.37 -8.09
C LEU A 78 5.94 28.89 -6.87
N LEU A 79 6.50 28.94 -5.66
CA LEU A 79 5.73 28.70 -4.44
C LEU A 79 4.63 29.75 -4.25
N TYR A 80 4.88 31.02 -4.58
CA TYR A 80 3.85 32.06 -4.60
C TYR A 80 2.73 31.75 -5.62
N VAL A 81 3.10 31.29 -6.83
CA VAL A 81 2.15 30.84 -7.85
C VAL A 81 1.31 29.65 -7.34
N CYS A 82 1.96 28.64 -6.75
CA CYS A 82 1.29 27.47 -6.17
C CYS A 82 0.32 27.84 -5.05
N LYS A 83 0.72 28.74 -4.13
CA LYS A 83 -0.13 29.23 -3.04
C LYS A 83 -1.34 29.98 -3.58
N THR A 84 -1.15 30.84 -4.58
CA THR A 84 -2.26 31.55 -5.24
C THR A 84 -3.30 30.57 -5.83
N MET A 85 -2.86 29.47 -6.46
CA MET A 85 -3.80 28.45 -6.95
C MET A 85 -4.45 27.66 -5.82
N HIS A 86 -3.68 27.26 -4.81
CA HIS A 86 -4.20 26.52 -3.66
C HIS A 86 -5.27 27.32 -2.91
N ASP A 87 -5.04 28.61 -2.67
CA ASP A 87 -5.95 29.47 -1.90
C ASP A 87 -7.28 29.70 -2.62
N SER A 88 -7.34 29.46 -3.94
CA SER A 88 -8.59 29.48 -4.70
C SER A 88 -9.44 28.21 -4.54
N VAL A 89 -8.86 27.12 -4.01
CA VAL A 89 -9.57 25.86 -3.77
C VAL A 89 -10.40 25.97 -2.50
N ASN A 90 -11.72 25.81 -2.64
CA ASN A 90 -12.67 25.87 -1.55
C ASN A 90 -13.71 24.73 -1.65
N ALA A 91 -14.67 24.69 -0.72
CA ALA A 91 -15.68 23.63 -0.63
C ALA A 91 -16.59 23.50 -1.87
N LEU A 92 -16.66 24.53 -2.72
CA LEU A 92 -17.45 24.55 -3.96
C LEU A 92 -16.61 24.21 -5.19
N THR A 93 -15.29 24.07 -5.06
CA THR A 93 -14.40 23.71 -6.16
C THR A 93 -14.70 22.29 -6.63
N LEU A 94 -14.85 22.12 -7.94
CA LEU A 94 -15.08 20.81 -8.54
C LEU A 94 -13.91 19.87 -8.26
N ILE A 95 -14.22 18.58 -8.07
CA ILE A 95 -13.21 17.54 -7.77
C ILE A 95 -12.13 17.50 -8.86
N ASP A 96 -12.51 17.64 -10.12
CA ASP A 96 -11.57 17.65 -11.24
C ASP A 96 -10.65 18.87 -11.22
N GLU A 97 -11.14 20.04 -10.85
CA GLU A 97 -10.33 21.24 -10.74
C GLU A 97 -9.34 21.15 -9.56
N ARG A 98 -9.81 20.68 -8.41
CA ARG A 98 -8.95 20.38 -7.24
C ARG A 98 -7.86 19.38 -7.63
N ARG A 99 -8.22 18.36 -8.44
CA ARG A 99 -7.28 17.37 -8.96
C ARG A 99 -6.23 18.01 -9.86
N VAL A 100 -6.63 18.86 -10.83
CA VAL A 100 -5.68 19.54 -11.74
C VAL A 100 -4.70 20.40 -10.95
N ILE A 101 -5.19 21.25 -10.03
CA ILE A 101 -4.34 22.10 -9.19
C ILE A 101 -3.37 21.24 -8.36
N GLY A 102 -3.87 20.16 -7.74
CA GLY A 102 -3.03 19.21 -7.03
C GLY A 102 -1.94 18.60 -7.90
N HIS A 103 -2.24 18.20 -9.13
CA HIS A 103 -1.25 17.63 -10.05
C HIS A 103 -0.17 18.65 -10.45
N LEU A 104 -0.55 19.89 -10.74
CA LEU A 104 0.41 20.96 -11.08
C LEU A 104 1.36 21.27 -9.92
N ILE A 105 0.81 21.41 -8.71
CA ILE A 105 1.61 21.62 -7.50
C ILE A 105 2.54 20.43 -7.26
N THR A 106 2.06 19.19 -7.39
CA THR A 106 2.96 18.02 -7.25
C THR A 106 4.04 17.97 -8.32
N GLY A 107 3.73 18.37 -9.56
CA GLY A 107 4.69 18.47 -10.66
C GLY A 107 5.81 19.44 -10.32
N PHE A 108 5.48 20.62 -9.80
CA PHE A 108 6.46 21.59 -9.31
C PHE A 108 7.30 21.05 -8.15
N LEU A 109 6.66 20.53 -7.10
CA LEU A 109 7.36 20.04 -5.90
C LEU A 109 8.35 18.90 -6.22
N ARG A 110 8.03 18.05 -7.20
CA ARG A 110 8.93 16.97 -7.68
C ARG A 110 10.17 17.48 -8.41
N LYS A 111 10.15 18.71 -8.92
CA LYS A 111 11.30 19.35 -9.58
C LYS A 111 12.22 20.08 -8.58
N ILE A 112 11.85 20.16 -7.31
CA ILE A 112 12.72 20.71 -6.25
C ILE A 112 13.64 19.59 -5.76
N ASP A 113 14.95 19.74 -5.98
CA ASP A 113 15.96 18.77 -5.51
C ASP A 113 17.17 19.48 -4.92
N PHE A 114 17.41 19.28 -3.62
CA PHE A 114 18.58 19.79 -2.91
C PHE A 114 19.76 18.80 -2.93
N GLY A 115 19.69 17.75 -3.75
CA GLY A 115 20.75 16.77 -3.94
C GLY A 115 21.01 15.95 -2.69
N ARG A 116 22.20 16.10 -2.10
CA ARG A 116 22.60 15.36 -0.88
C ARG A 116 22.26 16.08 0.42
N ASP A 117 21.70 17.28 0.34
CA ASP A 117 21.22 17.99 1.52
C ASP A 117 19.81 17.47 1.90
N PHE A 118 19.79 16.28 2.51
CA PHE A 118 18.55 15.59 2.86
C PHE A 118 17.76 16.32 3.95
N GLU A 119 18.42 17.06 4.84
CA GLU A 119 17.76 17.86 5.88
C GLU A 119 16.97 19.01 5.23
N ARG A 120 17.62 19.77 4.34
CA ARG A 120 16.94 20.84 3.60
C ARG A 120 15.81 20.31 2.70
N GLN A 121 15.98 19.13 2.11
CA GLN A 121 14.91 18.49 1.36
C GLN A 121 13.71 18.14 2.25
N LEU A 122 13.94 17.58 3.44
CA LEU A 122 12.87 17.28 4.38
C LEU A 122 12.17 18.55 4.85
N ASP A 123 12.91 19.61 5.17
CA ASP A 123 12.34 20.91 5.57
C ASP A 123 11.42 21.48 4.48
N SER A 124 11.82 21.37 3.21
CA SER A 124 10.97 21.79 2.09
C SER A 124 9.64 21.01 2.01
N TYR A 125 9.64 19.72 2.37
CA TYR A 125 8.43 18.91 2.44
C TYR A 125 7.56 19.26 3.65
N VAL A 126 8.16 19.65 4.77
CA VAL A 126 7.45 20.18 5.95
C VAL A 126 6.73 21.50 5.59
N ASP A 127 7.40 22.40 4.88
CA ASP A 127 6.83 23.66 4.41
C ASP A 127 5.71 23.43 3.37
N ALA A 128 5.90 22.47 2.47
CA ALA A 128 4.88 22.09 1.48
C ALA A 128 3.65 21.48 2.16
N ARG A 129 3.83 20.60 3.16
CA ARG A 129 2.72 20.00 3.92
C ARG A 129 1.89 21.07 4.63
N SER A 130 2.54 22.08 5.23
CA SER A 130 1.82 23.16 5.92
C SER A 130 1.09 24.08 4.94
N SER A 131 1.69 24.36 3.78
CA SER A 131 1.13 25.24 2.76
C SER A 131 -0.02 24.62 1.97
N PHE A 132 -0.02 23.30 1.76
CA PHE A 132 -0.95 22.59 0.86
C PHE A 132 -1.76 21.49 1.56
N SER A 133 -2.05 21.67 2.84
CA SER A 133 -2.70 20.67 3.70
C SER A 133 -4.07 20.22 3.22
N SER A 134 -4.76 21.03 2.41
CA SER A 134 -6.08 20.71 1.87
C SER A 134 -6.04 19.82 0.62
N LEU A 135 -4.86 19.59 0.01
CA LEU A 135 -4.74 18.85 -1.25
C LEU A 135 -4.18 17.44 -1.02
N GLU A 136 -5.06 16.45 -1.01
CA GLU A 136 -4.67 15.04 -0.78
C GLU A 136 -3.60 14.54 -1.75
N THR A 137 -3.71 14.88 -3.04
CA THR A 137 -2.71 14.51 -4.05
C THR A 137 -1.31 14.99 -3.67
N VAL A 138 -1.21 16.18 -3.04
CA VAL A 138 0.05 16.72 -2.54
C VAL A 138 0.51 15.94 -1.32
N LEU A 139 -0.38 15.67 -0.35
CA LEU A 139 -0.03 14.89 0.85
C LEU A 139 0.48 13.48 0.52
N VAL A 140 -0.18 12.77 -0.40
CA VAL A 140 0.24 11.44 -0.87
C VAL A 140 1.64 11.52 -1.48
N MET A 141 1.87 12.48 -2.38
CA MET A 141 3.17 12.68 -3.02
C MET A 141 4.27 13.01 -1.99
N LEU A 142 3.97 13.82 -0.98
CA LEU A 142 4.92 14.16 0.08
C LEU A 142 5.30 12.93 0.92
N VAL A 143 4.34 12.09 1.30
CA VAL A 143 4.62 10.84 2.04
C VAL A 143 5.49 9.90 1.20
N GLU A 144 5.16 9.70 -0.08
CA GLU A 144 5.97 8.87 -0.99
C GLU A 144 7.38 9.44 -1.19
N SER A 145 7.50 10.77 -1.31
CA SER A 145 8.80 11.44 -1.49
C SER A 145 9.67 11.38 -0.25
N VAL A 146 9.08 11.50 0.95
CA VAL A 146 9.80 11.34 2.22
C VAL A 146 10.23 9.88 2.45
N ASN A 147 9.39 8.92 2.07
CA ASN A 147 9.77 7.51 2.06
C ASN A 147 10.95 7.24 1.11
N LEU A 148 10.94 7.84 -0.09
CA LEU A 148 12.06 7.78 -1.02
C LEU A 148 13.32 8.43 -0.45
N LEU A 149 13.20 9.59 0.21
CA LEU A 149 14.31 10.29 0.86
C LEU A 149 14.96 9.43 1.96
N ALA A 150 14.14 8.73 2.76
CA ALA A 150 14.62 7.77 3.74
C ALA A 150 15.39 6.61 3.07
N MET A 151 14.88 6.06 1.97
CA MET A 151 15.55 4.99 1.22
C MET A 151 16.84 5.45 0.53
N ARG A 152 16.88 6.67 -0.03
CA ARG A 152 18.11 7.29 -0.57
C ARG A 152 19.15 7.48 0.52
N THR A 153 18.73 7.90 1.71
CA THR A 153 19.61 8.01 2.87
C THR A 153 20.20 6.66 3.24
N ARG A 154 19.36 5.60 3.26
CA ARG A 154 19.78 4.21 3.47
C ARG A 154 20.84 3.76 2.46
N GLU A 155 20.63 4.08 1.18
CA GLU A 155 21.53 3.73 0.09
C GLU A 155 22.91 4.37 0.28
N VAL A 156 22.96 5.66 0.61
CA VAL A 156 24.21 6.40 0.86
C VAL A 156 24.99 5.79 2.04
N VAL A 157 24.30 5.41 3.13
CA VAL A 157 24.94 4.82 4.30
C VAL A 157 25.05 3.29 4.23
N LYS A 158 24.61 2.66 3.13
CA LYS A 158 24.53 1.20 2.95
C LYS A 158 23.85 0.49 4.13
N GLY A 159 22.80 1.11 4.68
CA GLY A 159 22.08 0.65 5.87
C GLY A 159 22.84 0.73 7.20
N ASN A 160 24.05 1.30 7.25
CA ASN A 160 24.79 1.55 8.51
C ASN A 160 24.48 2.96 9.03
N HIS A 161 23.37 3.11 9.75
CA HIS A 161 22.99 4.41 10.27
C HIS A 161 23.86 4.82 11.46
N THR A 162 24.42 6.03 11.41
CA THR A 162 24.94 6.75 12.57
C THR A 162 23.79 7.26 13.44
N ARG A 163 24.10 7.75 14.66
CA ARG A 163 23.09 8.40 15.53
C ARG A 163 22.38 9.56 14.82
N LYS A 164 23.10 10.36 14.02
CA LYS A 164 22.54 11.49 13.28
C LYS A 164 21.59 11.00 12.18
N THR A 165 22.04 10.08 11.34
CA THR A 165 21.21 9.56 10.23
C THR A 165 20.02 8.76 10.74
N ALA A 166 20.14 8.03 11.86
CA ALA A 166 19.01 7.35 12.48
C ALA A 166 17.98 8.35 13.04
N ALA A 167 18.43 9.47 13.61
CA ALA A 167 17.53 10.55 14.04
C ALA A 167 16.80 11.18 12.84
N PHE A 168 17.51 11.40 11.73
CA PHE A 168 16.92 11.87 10.48
C PHE A 168 15.85 10.90 9.94
N ILE A 169 16.15 9.59 9.85
CA ILE A 169 15.16 8.59 9.45
C ILE A 169 13.92 8.65 10.36
N ARG A 170 14.10 8.74 11.68
CA ARG A 170 12.96 8.87 12.61
C ARG A 170 12.14 10.14 12.34
N ALA A 171 12.77 11.25 11.92
CA ALA A 171 12.06 12.46 11.51
C ALA A 171 11.24 12.24 10.23
N CYS A 172 11.81 11.59 9.20
CA CYS A 172 11.08 11.21 7.98
C CYS A 172 9.87 10.32 8.31
N VAL A 173 10.09 9.31 9.13
CA VAL A 173 9.07 8.34 9.53
C VAL A 173 7.97 9.02 10.36
N ALA A 174 8.34 9.94 11.28
CA ALA A 174 7.37 10.74 12.03
C ALA A 174 6.55 11.66 11.12
N PHE A 175 7.19 12.31 10.13
CA PHE A 175 6.50 13.10 9.12
C PHE A 175 5.44 12.28 8.39
N CYS A 176 5.77 11.08 7.91
CA CYS A 176 4.80 10.19 7.26
C CYS A 176 3.65 9.85 8.21
N PHE A 177 3.95 9.50 9.47
CA PHE A 177 2.96 9.05 10.45
C PHE A 177 1.93 10.13 10.80
N ILE A 178 2.33 11.41 10.87
CA ILE A 178 1.41 12.53 11.14
C ILE A 178 0.70 13.06 9.89
N THR A 179 1.13 12.66 8.69
CA THR A 179 0.57 13.15 7.42
C THR A 179 -0.49 12.21 6.88
N ILE A 180 -0.29 10.90 7.01
CA ILE A 180 -1.24 9.89 6.51
C ILE A 180 -2.65 10.05 7.10
N PRO A 181 -2.85 10.35 8.40
CA PRO A 181 -4.19 10.58 8.96
C PRO A 181 -4.96 11.74 8.31
N SER A 182 -4.29 12.67 7.64
CA SER A 182 -4.90 13.82 6.96
C SER A 182 -5.43 13.51 5.55
N ILE A 183 -5.32 12.26 5.10
CA ILE A 183 -5.86 11.78 3.82
C ILE A 183 -7.20 11.09 4.08
N ASP A 184 -8.25 11.44 3.36
CA ASP A 184 -9.59 10.91 3.57
C ASP A 184 -9.69 9.46 3.08
N ASP A 185 -9.15 9.17 1.90
CA ASP A 185 -9.26 7.83 1.28
C ASP A 185 -8.59 6.73 2.13
N VAL A 186 -9.41 5.78 2.59
CA VAL A 186 -9.01 4.67 3.46
C VAL A 186 -7.99 3.75 2.76
N PHE A 187 -8.18 3.47 1.47
CA PHE A 187 -7.31 2.55 0.74
C PHE A 187 -5.92 3.14 0.53
N THR A 188 -5.86 4.44 0.20
CA THR A 188 -4.60 5.18 0.12
C THR A 188 -3.90 5.21 1.46
N ARG A 189 -4.62 5.49 2.57
CA ARG A 189 -4.05 5.43 3.92
C ARG A 189 -3.48 4.05 4.25
N LEU A 190 -4.21 2.97 4.01
CA LEU A 190 -3.74 1.59 4.22
C LEU A 190 -2.44 1.32 3.45
N LYS A 191 -2.42 1.67 2.16
CA LYS A 191 -1.23 1.50 1.31
C LYS A 191 -0.04 2.30 1.85
N LEU A 192 -0.25 3.55 2.22
CA LEU A 192 0.80 4.42 2.74
C LEU A 192 1.30 3.97 4.10
N TYR A 193 0.44 3.50 5.00
CA TYR A 193 0.86 2.96 6.29
C TYR A 193 1.74 1.71 6.10
N LEU A 194 1.31 0.77 5.25
CA LEU A 194 2.09 -0.44 4.96
C LEU A 194 3.45 -0.10 4.34
N HIS A 195 3.46 0.77 3.32
CA HIS A 195 4.69 1.14 2.62
C HIS A 195 5.67 1.90 3.52
N SER A 196 5.17 2.85 4.31
CA SER A 196 5.99 3.61 5.26
C SER A 196 6.53 2.70 6.39
N GLY A 197 5.73 1.71 6.83
CA GLY A 197 6.18 0.68 7.77
C GLY A 197 7.29 -0.21 7.20
N GLN A 198 7.18 -0.61 5.93
CA GLN A 198 8.24 -1.34 5.22
C GLN A 198 9.53 -0.52 5.10
N VAL A 199 9.43 0.78 4.80
CA VAL A 199 10.59 1.69 4.75
C VAL A 199 11.21 1.86 6.13
N ALA A 200 10.41 2.02 7.19
CA ALA A 200 10.90 2.08 8.56
C ALA A 200 11.64 0.79 8.96
N LEU A 201 11.07 -0.37 8.63
CA LEU A 201 11.69 -1.69 8.84
C LEU A 201 13.04 -1.79 8.12
N ALA A 202 13.09 -1.42 6.84
CA ALA A 202 14.32 -1.46 6.03
C ALA A 202 15.43 -0.54 6.59
N ASN A 203 15.06 0.51 7.32
CA ASN A 203 15.98 1.44 7.98
C ASN A 203 16.22 1.14 9.47
N GLN A 204 15.88 -0.06 9.95
CA GLN A 204 16.07 -0.51 11.34
C GLN A 204 15.30 0.35 12.39
N ALA A 205 14.23 1.04 11.98
CA ALA A 205 13.38 1.83 12.85
C ALA A 205 12.18 0.99 13.35
N LEU A 206 12.48 -0.08 14.10
CA LEU A 206 11.52 -1.15 14.42
C LEU A 206 10.28 -0.66 15.19
N SER A 207 10.49 0.14 16.25
CA SER A 207 9.36 0.65 17.05
C SER A 207 8.45 1.58 16.26
N GLN A 208 9.00 2.31 15.29
CA GLN A 208 8.18 3.10 14.39
C GLN A 208 7.45 2.22 13.38
N ALA A 209 8.12 1.21 12.81
CA ALA A 209 7.49 0.25 11.90
C ALA A 209 6.28 -0.44 12.58
N ASP A 210 6.41 -0.85 13.84
CA ASP A 210 5.31 -1.43 14.62
C ASP A 210 4.13 -0.46 14.77
N ALA A 211 4.40 0.84 14.97
CA ALA A 211 3.36 1.85 15.04
C ALA A 211 2.60 1.98 13.70
N PHE A 212 3.31 1.94 12.57
CA PHE A 212 2.71 1.93 11.23
C PHE A 212 1.84 0.69 11.01
N PHE A 213 2.34 -0.49 11.36
CA PHE A 213 1.59 -1.73 11.20
C PHE A 213 0.39 -1.79 12.15
N GLY A 214 0.53 -1.32 13.38
CA GLY A 214 -0.58 -1.18 14.32
C GLY A 214 -1.69 -0.25 13.79
N ALA A 215 -1.32 0.93 13.29
CA ALA A 215 -2.26 1.87 12.68
C ALA A 215 -2.95 1.27 11.44
N ALA A 216 -2.19 0.54 10.60
CA ALA A 216 -2.73 -0.15 9.45
C ALA A 216 -3.73 -1.25 9.86
N ILE A 217 -3.42 -2.04 10.89
CA ILE A 217 -4.31 -3.08 11.43
C ILE A 217 -5.62 -2.45 11.93
N SER A 218 -5.54 -1.38 12.72
CA SER A 218 -6.74 -0.69 13.21
C SER A 218 -7.60 -0.15 12.06
N LEU A 219 -6.98 0.40 11.01
CA LEU A 219 -7.69 0.96 9.86
C LEU A 219 -8.39 -0.10 9.00
N VAL A 220 -7.97 -1.37 9.04
CA VAL A 220 -8.66 -2.45 8.29
C VAL A 220 -10.13 -2.57 8.69
N ALA A 221 -10.47 -2.29 9.96
CA ALA A 221 -11.85 -2.32 10.44
C ALA A 221 -12.76 -1.29 9.73
N ASP A 222 -12.18 -0.17 9.28
CA ASP A 222 -12.90 0.95 8.67
C ASP A 222 -13.05 0.81 7.14
N VAL A 223 -12.58 -0.28 6.54
CA VAL A 223 -12.63 -0.48 5.09
C VAL A 223 -14.09 -0.62 4.61
N PRO A 224 -14.57 0.23 3.70
CA PRO A 224 -15.95 0.14 3.20
C PRO A 224 -16.13 -1.16 2.41
N ARG A 225 -17.32 -1.77 2.48
CA ARG A 225 -17.62 -3.05 1.79
C ARG A 225 -17.68 -2.91 0.27
N THR A 226 -18.15 -1.76 -0.18
CA THR A 226 -18.31 -1.46 -1.59
C THR A 226 -17.55 -0.20 -1.95
N ILE A 227 -17.05 -0.18 -3.18
CA ILE A 227 -16.36 0.95 -3.79
C ILE A 227 -17.04 1.26 -5.12
N GLU A 228 -17.15 2.54 -5.44
CA GLU A 228 -17.65 2.98 -6.74
C GLU A 228 -16.47 3.12 -7.70
N ILE A 229 -16.44 2.33 -8.77
CA ILE A 229 -15.45 2.43 -9.85
C ILE A 229 -16.22 2.57 -11.16
N ASP A 230 -15.99 3.65 -11.90
CA ASP A 230 -16.64 3.94 -13.19
C ASP A 230 -18.18 3.88 -13.11
N HIS A 231 -18.76 4.49 -12.06
CA HIS A 231 -20.20 4.46 -11.76
C HIS A 231 -20.79 3.07 -11.51
N LYS A 232 -19.93 2.06 -11.24
CA LYS A 232 -20.33 0.72 -10.85
C LYS A 232 -19.88 0.44 -9.43
N VAL A 233 -20.83 0.07 -8.59
CA VAL A 233 -20.57 -0.41 -7.24
C VAL A 233 -19.95 -1.81 -7.34
N LYS A 234 -18.72 -1.96 -6.88
CA LYS A 234 -17.98 -3.23 -6.81
C LYS A 234 -17.63 -3.54 -5.35
N SER A 235 -17.47 -4.82 -5.05
CA SER A 235 -16.98 -5.26 -3.74
C SER A 235 -15.51 -4.85 -3.54
N SER A 236 -15.21 -4.29 -2.37
CA SER A 236 -13.84 -3.95 -1.96
C SER A 236 -13.03 -5.16 -1.51
N GLU A 237 -13.67 -6.31 -1.30
CA GLU A 237 -13.03 -7.50 -0.73
C GLU A 237 -11.84 -8.01 -1.55
N SER A 238 -11.89 -7.83 -2.87
CA SER A 238 -10.78 -8.19 -3.76
C SER A 238 -9.52 -7.34 -3.50
N TYR A 239 -9.70 -6.05 -3.25
CA TYR A 239 -8.63 -5.13 -2.88
C TYR A 239 -8.12 -5.43 -1.49
N LEU A 240 -9.03 -5.66 -0.53
CA LEU A 240 -8.65 -6.03 0.82
C LEU A 240 -7.86 -7.35 0.84
N LEU A 241 -8.29 -8.36 0.09
CA LEU A 241 -7.57 -9.64 -0.02
C LEU A 241 -6.15 -9.43 -0.57
N ALA A 242 -5.98 -8.63 -1.63
CA ALA A 242 -4.66 -8.34 -2.19
C ALA A 242 -3.77 -7.58 -1.18
N TYR A 243 -4.33 -6.59 -0.49
CA TYR A 243 -3.64 -5.86 0.57
C TYR A 243 -3.20 -6.77 1.71
N MET A 244 -4.10 -7.64 2.19
CA MET A 244 -3.82 -8.59 3.28
C MET A 244 -2.71 -9.56 2.91
N ASN A 245 -2.64 -10.02 1.66
CA ASN A 245 -1.55 -10.88 1.20
C ASN A 245 -0.19 -10.16 1.23
N ASN A 246 -0.16 -8.89 0.82
CA ASN A 246 1.05 -8.06 0.92
C ASN A 246 1.43 -7.82 2.40
N PHE A 247 0.44 -7.57 3.25
CA PHE A 247 0.68 -7.37 4.67
C PHE A 247 1.21 -8.64 5.34
N PHE A 248 0.62 -9.82 5.06
CA PHE A 248 1.15 -11.10 5.54
C PHE A 248 2.59 -11.35 5.07
N SER A 249 2.91 -11.05 3.81
CA SER A 249 4.28 -11.13 3.31
C SER A 249 5.22 -10.20 4.09
N THR A 250 4.77 -9.00 4.45
CA THR A 250 5.56 -8.09 5.28
C THR A 250 5.76 -8.64 6.67
N LEU A 251 4.70 -9.14 7.33
CA LEU A 251 4.75 -9.66 8.70
C LEU A 251 5.68 -10.86 8.87
N LEU A 252 5.98 -11.63 7.82
CA LEU A 252 6.96 -12.73 7.89
C LEU A 252 8.33 -12.25 8.38
N VAL A 253 8.76 -11.05 7.97
CA VAL A 253 10.09 -10.50 8.28
C VAL A 253 10.07 -9.44 9.36
N VAL A 254 8.91 -9.18 9.98
CA VAL A 254 8.80 -8.25 11.09
C VAL A 254 9.17 -8.99 12.38
N PRO A 255 10.14 -8.49 13.15
CA PRO A 255 10.46 -9.08 14.45
C PRO A 255 9.33 -8.85 15.45
N ASP A 256 9.05 -9.84 16.28
CA ASP A 256 8.12 -9.67 17.39
C ASP A 256 8.73 -8.77 18.47
N SER A 257 7.90 -7.90 19.05
CA SER A 257 8.27 -7.10 20.21
C SER A 257 8.43 -8.00 21.45
N PRO A 258 9.54 -7.90 22.19
CA PRO A 258 9.74 -8.66 23.43
C PRO A 258 8.63 -8.45 24.47
N ASP A 259 8.00 -7.27 24.47
CA ASP A 259 7.02 -6.87 25.47
C ASP A 259 5.59 -7.34 25.16
N GLN A 260 5.27 -7.57 23.88
CA GLN A 260 3.90 -7.89 23.42
C GLN A 260 3.66 -9.39 23.21
N GLY A 261 4.72 -10.18 23.32
CA GLY A 261 4.71 -11.62 23.12
C GLY A 261 4.66 -12.03 21.66
N ALA A 262 4.85 -13.32 21.43
CA ALA A 262 4.96 -13.90 20.10
C ALA A 262 3.72 -13.63 19.24
N LEU A 263 3.94 -13.34 17.96
CA LEU A 263 2.94 -13.17 16.91
C LEU A 263 1.91 -12.08 17.22
N TYR A 264 2.25 -11.06 18.00
CA TYR A 264 1.30 -10.02 18.40
C TYR A 264 0.60 -9.35 17.21
N LEU A 265 1.36 -8.86 16.22
CA LEU A 265 0.78 -8.19 15.05
C LEU A 265 -0.09 -9.14 14.20
N VAL A 266 0.32 -10.40 14.06
CA VAL A 266 -0.46 -11.43 13.35
C VAL A 266 -1.77 -11.69 14.08
N ARG A 267 -1.74 -11.84 15.41
CA ARG A 267 -2.95 -12.04 16.23
C ARG A 267 -3.89 -10.83 16.14
N SER A 268 -3.36 -9.62 16.27
CA SER A 268 -4.15 -8.39 16.14
C SER A 268 -4.81 -8.27 14.76
N LEU A 269 -4.07 -8.61 13.69
CA LEU A 269 -4.62 -8.60 12.33
C LEU A 269 -5.73 -9.63 12.15
N LEU A 270 -5.57 -10.85 12.68
CA LEU A 270 -6.59 -11.90 12.62
C LEU A 270 -7.85 -11.55 13.43
N ASN A 271 -7.68 -10.88 14.57
CA ASN A 271 -8.80 -10.40 15.39
C ASN A 271 -9.63 -9.36 14.62
N VAL A 272 -8.98 -8.38 13.98
CA VAL A 272 -9.69 -7.39 13.15
C VAL A 272 -10.40 -8.05 11.98
N VAL A 273 -9.79 -9.03 11.31
CA VAL A 273 -10.44 -9.82 10.24
C VAL A 273 -11.66 -10.59 10.75
N GLN A 274 -11.64 -11.05 12.00
CA GLN A 274 -12.76 -11.75 12.61
C GLN A 274 -13.93 -10.80 12.90
N GLU A 275 -13.65 -9.60 13.40
CA GLU A 275 -14.63 -8.55 13.73
C GLU A 275 -15.15 -7.82 12.48
N TYR A 276 -14.38 -7.80 11.40
CA TYR A 276 -14.78 -7.18 10.14
C TYR A 276 -16.07 -7.81 9.58
N THR A 277 -16.99 -6.97 9.13
CA THR A 277 -18.27 -7.45 8.57
C THR A 277 -18.15 -7.71 7.07
N TRP A 278 -17.91 -8.98 6.74
CA TRP A 278 -17.80 -9.50 5.37
C TRP A 278 -19.14 -9.53 4.62
N GLU A 279 -19.09 -9.57 3.29
CA GLU A 279 -20.30 -9.75 2.48
C GLU A 279 -20.92 -11.14 2.72
N LEU A 280 -22.25 -11.19 2.72
CA LEU A 280 -23.01 -12.43 2.80
C LEU A 280 -22.60 -13.34 1.64
N ASN A 281 -22.20 -14.56 1.97
CA ASN A 281 -21.74 -15.59 1.04
C ASN A 281 -20.39 -15.31 0.37
N SER A 282 -19.56 -14.41 0.90
CA SER A 282 -18.19 -14.22 0.39
C SER A 282 -17.21 -15.30 0.86
N GLY A 283 -16.34 -15.75 -0.06
CA GLY A 283 -15.20 -16.62 0.24
C GLY A 283 -13.92 -15.86 0.63
N ALA A 284 -13.96 -14.52 0.72
CA ALA A 284 -12.79 -13.68 0.97
C ALA A 284 -12.21 -13.92 2.38
N LYS A 285 -13.07 -13.94 3.42
CA LYS A 285 -12.66 -14.24 4.81
C LYS A 285 -11.90 -15.56 4.91
N MET A 286 -12.44 -16.61 4.30
CA MET A 286 -11.82 -17.94 4.32
C MET A 286 -10.51 -17.96 3.53
N SER A 287 -10.43 -17.22 2.43
CA SER A 287 -9.19 -17.08 1.66
C SER A 287 -8.10 -16.41 2.49
N ILE A 288 -8.44 -15.37 3.28
CA ILE A 288 -7.51 -14.71 4.20
C ILE A 288 -7.04 -15.67 5.29
N TYR A 289 -7.94 -16.45 5.90
CA TYR A 289 -7.56 -17.45 6.90
C TYR A 289 -6.63 -18.52 6.33
N LEU A 290 -6.91 -19.04 5.13
CA LEU A 290 -6.02 -20.00 4.46
C LEU A 290 -4.65 -19.39 4.11
N ASN A 291 -4.62 -18.12 3.73
CA ASN A 291 -3.37 -17.41 3.45
C ASN A 291 -2.59 -17.11 4.75
N ALA A 292 -3.27 -16.83 5.86
CA ALA A 292 -2.67 -16.71 7.18
C ALA A 292 -2.08 -18.05 7.67
N VAL A 293 -2.74 -19.18 7.41
CA VAL A 293 -2.16 -20.52 7.67
C VAL A 293 -0.88 -20.72 6.86
N SER A 294 -0.83 -20.22 5.62
CA SER A 294 0.38 -20.28 4.78
C SER A 294 1.52 -19.42 5.36
N LEU A 295 1.19 -18.22 5.87
CA LEU A 295 2.15 -17.38 6.61
C LEU A 295 2.67 -18.09 7.86
N LEU A 296 1.78 -18.63 8.69
CA LEU A 296 2.13 -19.32 9.93
C LEU A 296 3.01 -20.56 9.66
N SER A 297 2.79 -21.26 8.56
CA SER A 297 3.67 -22.34 8.11
C SER A 297 5.03 -21.85 7.61
N ALA A 298 5.09 -20.67 6.98
CA ALA A 298 6.37 -20.04 6.65
C ALA A 298 7.12 -19.61 7.92
N MET A 299 6.40 -19.08 8.91
CA MET A 299 6.94 -18.71 10.22
C MET A 299 7.43 -19.90 11.05
N SER A 300 6.98 -21.13 10.76
CA SER A 300 7.45 -22.34 11.45
C SER A 300 8.74 -22.93 10.86
N GLN A 301 9.23 -22.40 9.74
CA GLN A 301 10.47 -22.87 9.12
C GLN A 301 11.69 -22.41 9.93
N GLU A 302 12.77 -23.20 9.88
CA GLU A 302 14.05 -22.84 10.54
C GLU A 302 14.69 -21.59 9.94
N TYR A 303 14.51 -21.37 8.64
CA TYR A 303 14.98 -20.19 7.91
C TYR A 303 13.87 -19.69 6.99
N PHE A 304 13.62 -18.38 7.03
CA PHE A 304 12.64 -17.75 6.13
C PHE A 304 13.18 -17.63 4.71
N LEU A 305 12.26 -17.57 3.73
CA LEU A 305 12.59 -17.47 2.31
C LEU A 305 13.29 -16.16 1.95
N TYR A 306 12.97 -15.08 2.67
CA TYR A 306 13.56 -13.76 2.49
C TYR A 306 13.63 -13.04 3.84
N HIS A 307 14.49 -12.02 3.89
CA HIS A 307 14.77 -11.25 5.10
C HIS A 307 14.85 -9.77 4.78
N ALA A 308 14.59 -8.93 5.78
CA ALA A 308 14.95 -7.53 5.73
C ALA A 308 16.44 -7.38 6.08
N ASP A 309 17.19 -6.68 5.23
CA ASP A 309 18.62 -6.48 5.43
C ASP A 309 18.89 -5.73 6.75
N LYS A 310 19.76 -6.32 7.58
CA LYS A 310 20.13 -5.86 8.94
C LYS A 310 19.02 -5.87 9.98
N VAL A 311 17.95 -6.62 9.74
CA VAL A 311 16.91 -6.88 10.74
C VAL A 311 16.85 -8.37 11.01
N ASP A 312 16.90 -8.76 12.27
CA ASP A 312 16.74 -10.15 12.68
C ASP A 312 15.25 -10.47 12.80
N SER A 313 14.74 -11.27 11.86
CA SER A 313 13.36 -11.75 11.84
C SER A 313 13.14 -12.86 12.88
N ASN A 314 11.89 -13.29 13.03
CA ASN A 314 11.47 -14.30 14.01
C ASN A 314 12.15 -15.68 13.86
N ASP A 315 12.64 -16.05 12.67
CA ASP A 315 13.45 -17.26 12.50
C ASP A 315 14.81 -17.18 13.22
N ARG A 316 15.40 -15.99 13.32
CA ARG A 316 16.61 -15.78 14.14
C ARG A 316 16.31 -15.58 15.61
N LEU A 317 15.19 -14.91 15.93
CA LEU A 317 14.82 -14.60 17.32
C LEU A 317 14.32 -15.84 18.08
N TYR A 318 13.46 -16.64 17.46
CA TYR A 318 12.86 -17.84 18.06
C TYR A 318 13.37 -19.13 17.43
N GLY A 319 13.72 -19.12 16.13
CA GLY A 319 13.99 -20.33 15.37
C GLY A 319 12.85 -21.33 15.48
N CYS A 320 13.19 -22.60 15.68
CA CYS A 320 12.21 -23.66 15.92
C CYS A 320 11.95 -23.90 17.42
N ASP A 321 11.93 -22.85 18.25
CA ASP A 321 11.63 -23.01 19.67
C ASP A 321 10.25 -23.65 19.89
N LYS A 322 10.18 -24.57 20.85
CA LYS A 322 8.98 -25.37 21.09
C LYS A 322 7.80 -24.51 21.54
N LYS A 323 8.02 -23.42 22.29
CA LYS A 323 6.93 -22.54 22.74
C LYS A 323 6.39 -21.70 21.59
N PHE A 324 7.28 -21.20 20.73
CA PHE A 324 6.89 -20.45 19.52
C PHE A 324 6.08 -21.33 18.56
N LEU A 325 6.58 -22.54 18.28
CA LEU A 325 5.86 -23.52 17.46
C LEU A 325 4.51 -23.94 18.08
N ALA A 326 4.43 -24.03 19.41
CA ALA A 326 3.15 -24.32 20.08
C ALA A 326 2.13 -23.20 19.87
N GLU A 327 2.54 -21.93 19.93
CA GLU A 327 1.66 -20.78 19.67
C GLU A 327 1.22 -20.72 18.19
N ILE A 328 2.15 -20.97 17.25
CA ILE A 328 1.82 -21.12 15.83
C ILE A 328 0.76 -22.20 15.62
N ASN A 329 0.99 -23.40 16.17
CA ASN A 329 0.05 -24.51 16.04
C ASN A 329 -1.32 -24.20 16.66
N ARG A 330 -1.36 -23.47 17.77
CA ARG A 330 -2.61 -23.02 18.39
C ARG A 330 -3.41 -22.13 17.43
N LEU A 331 -2.76 -21.12 16.84
CA LEU A 331 -3.41 -20.23 15.88
C LEU A 331 -3.86 -20.96 14.61
N VAL A 332 -3.01 -21.85 14.08
CA VAL A 332 -3.36 -22.68 12.91
C VAL A 332 -4.60 -23.54 13.21
N SER A 333 -4.68 -24.20 14.37
CA SER A 333 -5.84 -24.99 14.76
C SER A 333 -7.12 -24.14 14.81
N THR A 334 -7.09 -22.98 15.44
CA THR A 334 -8.25 -22.07 15.50
C THR A 334 -8.70 -21.61 14.10
N LEU A 335 -7.76 -21.26 13.22
CA LEU A 335 -8.10 -20.87 11.84
C LEU A 335 -8.68 -22.03 11.03
N ILE A 336 -8.12 -23.23 11.19
CA ILE A 336 -8.61 -24.43 10.52
C ILE A 336 -10.01 -24.78 11.01
N GLU A 337 -10.27 -24.72 12.31
CA GLU A 337 -11.61 -24.93 12.89
C GLU A 337 -12.64 -23.94 12.32
N ALA A 338 -12.31 -22.65 12.27
CA ALA A 338 -13.18 -21.63 11.70
C ALA A 338 -13.49 -21.88 10.20
N VAL A 339 -12.48 -22.32 9.42
CA VAL A 339 -12.68 -22.71 8.01
C VAL A 339 -13.57 -23.94 7.90
N PHE A 340 -13.43 -24.92 8.81
CA PHE A 340 -14.29 -26.11 8.83
C PHE A 340 -15.73 -25.80 9.19
N GLU A 341 -15.96 -24.94 10.17
CA GLU A 341 -17.31 -24.50 10.53
C GLU A 341 -18.00 -23.81 9.36
N HIS A 342 -17.27 -22.94 8.64
CA HIS A 342 -17.81 -22.31 7.44
C HIS A 342 -18.06 -23.32 6.30
N LEU A 343 -17.16 -24.28 6.08
CA LEU A 343 -17.41 -25.34 5.09
C LEU A 343 -18.67 -26.15 5.40
N LYS A 344 -18.98 -26.38 6.68
CA LYS A 344 -20.19 -27.08 7.12
C LYS A 344 -21.46 -26.24 6.96
N SER A 345 -21.38 -24.92 7.10
CA SER A 345 -22.55 -24.04 6.94
C SER A 345 -23.01 -23.91 5.50
N LEU A 346 -22.10 -24.10 4.53
CA LEU A 346 -22.41 -24.03 3.10
C LEU A 346 -23.17 -25.29 2.65
N THR A 347 -24.51 -25.23 2.67
CA THR A 347 -25.37 -26.37 2.31
C THR A 347 -26.27 -26.10 1.11
N SER A 348 -26.40 -24.85 0.67
CA SER A 348 -27.26 -24.46 -0.45
C SER A 348 -26.60 -24.73 -1.81
N GLU A 349 -27.40 -24.96 -2.86
CA GLU A 349 -26.88 -25.36 -4.18
C GLU A 349 -25.91 -24.34 -4.81
N GLU A 350 -26.15 -23.03 -4.63
CA GLU A 350 -25.24 -21.96 -5.05
C GLU A 350 -23.94 -21.90 -4.22
N GLU A 351 -24.01 -22.35 -2.97
CA GLU A 351 -22.91 -22.36 -2.00
C GLU A 351 -22.01 -23.58 -2.15
N LEU A 352 -22.53 -24.70 -2.66
CA LEU A 352 -21.75 -25.93 -2.90
C LEU A 352 -20.58 -25.71 -3.88
N LYS A 353 -20.75 -24.82 -4.86
CA LYS A 353 -19.66 -24.42 -5.76
C LYS A 353 -18.53 -23.70 -5.01
N LYS A 354 -18.88 -22.85 -4.03
CA LYS A 354 -17.91 -22.13 -3.19
C LYS A 354 -17.27 -23.07 -2.17
N GLN A 355 -18.05 -23.99 -1.59
CA GLN A 355 -17.55 -25.06 -0.72
C GLN A 355 -16.47 -25.86 -1.43
N ALA A 356 -16.71 -26.26 -2.69
CA ALA A 356 -15.72 -26.99 -3.49
C ALA A 356 -14.45 -26.15 -3.75
N ALA A 357 -14.61 -24.84 -4.05
CA ALA A 357 -13.48 -23.94 -4.28
C ALA A 357 -12.63 -23.69 -3.01
N ILE A 358 -13.26 -23.55 -1.85
CA ILE A 358 -12.56 -23.39 -0.56
C ILE A 358 -11.90 -24.72 -0.16
N ALA A 359 -12.58 -25.86 -0.32
CA ALA A 359 -12.05 -27.18 0.01
C ALA A 359 -10.82 -27.53 -0.84
N ILE A 360 -10.86 -27.31 -2.16
CA ILE A 360 -9.69 -27.53 -3.02
C ILE A 360 -8.58 -26.52 -2.72
N GLY A 361 -8.96 -25.28 -2.41
CA GLY A 361 -8.04 -24.25 -1.97
C GLY A 361 -7.27 -24.69 -0.73
N PHE A 362 -7.97 -25.15 0.30
CA PHE A 362 -7.39 -25.62 1.55
C PHE A 362 -6.53 -26.88 1.34
N PHE A 363 -7.02 -27.84 0.55
CA PHE A 363 -6.25 -29.03 0.18
C PHE A 363 -4.88 -28.67 -0.42
N ASN A 364 -4.83 -27.71 -1.34
CA ASN A 364 -3.56 -27.30 -1.94
C ASN A 364 -2.61 -26.63 -0.94
N ARG A 365 -3.10 -25.85 0.03
CA ARG A 365 -2.25 -25.31 1.10
C ARG A 365 -1.70 -26.43 1.98
N LEU A 366 -2.54 -27.41 2.35
CA LEU A 366 -2.08 -28.58 3.10
C LEU A 366 -1.00 -29.36 2.34
N LEU A 367 -1.16 -29.57 1.03
CA LEU A 367 -0.14 -30.24 0.22
C LEU A 367 1.21 -29.49 0.19
N CYS A 368 1.20 -28.16 0.24
CA CYS A 368 2.43 -27.38 0.20
C CYS A 368 3.11 -27.25 1.56
N HIS A 369 2.33 -27.21 2.64
CA HIS A 369 2.78 -26.71 3.94
C HIS A 369 2.66 -27.73 5.08
N ALA A 370 1.80 -28.75 4.94
CA ALA A 370 1.55 -29.71 6.01
C ALA A 370 2.50 -30.91 5.96
N ASP A 371 2.84 -31.42 7.14
CA ASP A 371 3.54 -32.70 7.30
C ASP A 371 2.55 -33.87 7.14
N LEU A 372 2.47 -34.41 5.92
CA LEU A 372 1.59 -35.53 5.57
C LEU A 372 2.06 -36.88 6.13
N SER A 373 3.21 -36.95 6.82
CA SER A 373 3.59 -38.15 7.58
C SER A 373 2.63 -38.40 8.75
N ARG A 374 1.96 -37.34 9.23
CA ARG A 374 0.94 -37.43 10.28
C ARG A 374 -0.38 -37.97 9.71
N PRO A 375 -0.89 -39.13 10.20
CA PRO A 375 -2.09 -39.75 9.66
C PRO A 375 -3.35 -38.88 9.71
N GLN A 376 -3.47 -38.02 10.72
CA GLN A 376 -4.60 -37.11 10.89
C GLN A 376 -4.68 -36.07 9.76
N LEU A 377 -3.53 -35.47 9.39
CA LEU A 377 -3.44 -34.48 8.32
C LEU A 377 -3.60 -35.12 6.94
N ALA A 378 -3.06 -36.33 6.74
CA ALA A 378 -3.29 -37.09 5.51
C ALA A 378 -4.77 -37.45 5.32
N THR A 379 -5.46 -37.85 6.40
CA THR A 379 -6.91 -38.12 6.38
C THR A 379 -7.70 -36.83 6.10
N LEU A 380 -7.29 -35.72 6.70
CA LEU A 380 -7.90 -34.41 6.44
C LEU A 380 -7.79 -34.00 4.98
N ALA A 381 -6.60 -34.15 4.39
CA ALA A 381 -6.35 -33.85 2.99
C ALA A 381 -7.27 -34.68 2.08
N LEU A 382 -7.41 -35.98 2.33
CA LEU A 382 -8.32 -36.85 1.58
C LEU A 382 -9.79 -36.44 1.74
N ASN A 383 -10.21 -36.06 2.95
CA ASN A 383 -11.58 -35.61 3.19
C ASN A 383 -11.89 -34.30 2.44
N LEU A 384 -10.95 -33.35 2.42
CA LEU A 384 -11.10 -32.09 1.68
C LEU A 384 -11.13 -32.32 0.17
N TRP A 385 -10.30 -33.24 -0.34
CA TRP A 385 -10.35 -33.65 -1.74
C TRP A 385 -11.71 -34.22 -2.11
N ASN A 386 -12.21 -35.18 -1.31
CA ASN A 386 -13.51 -35.80 -1.53
C ASN A 386 -14.65 -34.77 -1.44
N LEU A 387 -14.58 -33.83 -0.49
CA LEU A 387 -15.56 -32.74 -0.38
C LEU A 387 -15.56 -31.84 -1.62
N ALA A 388 -14.39 -31.50 -2.15
CA ALA A 388 -14.27 -30.69 -3.37
C ALA A 388 -14.86 -31.38 -4.61
N GLN A 389 -14.81 -32.71 -4.67
CA GLN A 389 -15.32 -33.50 -5.79
C GLN A 389 -16.78 -33.93 -5.62
N LYS A 390 -17.31 -33.99 -4.39
CA LYS A 390 -18.61 -34.58 -4.03
C LYS A 390 -19.81 -34.14 -4.90
N HIS A 391 -19.81 -32.90 -5.36
CA HIS A 391 -20.91 -32.30 -6.13
C HIS A 391 -20.52 -31.96 -7.59
N GLY A 392 -19.33 -32.40 -8.04
CA GLY A 392 -18.87 -32.17 -9.42
C GLY A 392 -18.66 -30.70 -9.81
N TYR A 393 -18.51 -29.80 -8.83
CA TYR A 393 -18.24 -28.38 -9.06
C TYR A 393 -16.73 -28.05 -9.13
N GLY A 394 -15.85 -29.02 -8.89
CA GLY A 394 -14.41 -28.87 -9.05
C GLY A 394 -14.04 -28.59 -10.51
N ASN A 395 -13.17 -27.61 -10.75
CA ASN A 395 -12.64 -27.38 -12.10
C ASN A 395 -11.80 -28.58 -12.53
N THR A 396 -12.25 -29.30 -13.56
CA THR A 396 -11.64 -30.55 -14.04
C THR A 396 -10.17 -30.38 -14.40
N LYS A 397 -9.80 -29.28 -15.10
CA LYS A 397 -8.40 -29.01 -15.48
C LYS A 397 -7.51 -28.79 -14.26
N TYR A 398 -8.01 -28.07 -13.27
CA TYR A 398 -7.27 -27.77 -12.04
C TYR A 398 -7.09 -29.02 -11.18
N THR A 399 -8.16 -29.81 -11.03
CA THR A 399 -8.17 -31.07 -10.28
C THR A 399 -7.19 -32.08 -10.87
N ILE A 400 -7.17 -32.25 -12.20
CA ILE A 400 -6.24 -33.15 -12.88
C ILE A 400 -4.78 -32.76 -12.61
N ARG A 401 -4.45 -31.47 -12.76
CA ARG A 401 -3.08 -30.97 -12.50
C ARG A 401 -2.65 -31.18 -11.04
N THR A 402 -3.55 -30.96 -10.09
CA THR A 402 -3.26 -31.24 -8.68
C THR A 402 -2.99 -32.73 -8.46
N LEU A 403 -3.77 -33.62 -9.08
CA LEU A 403 -3.53 -35.07 -8.97
C LEU A 403 -2.19 -35.48 -9.60
N GLU A 404 -1.86 -34.93 -10.77
CA GLU A 404 -0.56 -35.15 -11.44
C GLU A 404 0.60 -34.71 -10.54
N TYR A 405 0.49 -33.54 -9.91
CA TYR A 405 1.49 -33.05 -8.96
C TYR A 405 1.69 -34.01 -7.77
N VAL A 406 0.60 -34.49 -7.15
CA VAL A 406 0.68 -35.43 -6.03
C VAL A 406 1.30 -36.76 -6.47
N LYS A 407 0.93 -37.27 -7.66
CA LYS A 407 1.54 -38.48 -8.24
C LYS A 407 3.04 -38.29 -8.49
N GLN A 408 3.45 -37.16 -9.06
CA GLN A 408 4.85 -36.84 -9.31
C GLN A 408 5.64 -36.80 -7.99
N LYS A 409 5.14 -36.08 -6.98
CA LYS A 409 5.72 -36.04 -5.62
C LYS A 409 5.83 -37.44 -4.98
N GLY A 410 4.82 -38.28 -5.16
CA GLY A 410 4.84 -39.67 -4.71
C GLY A 410 5.93 -40.50 -5.38
N SER A 411 6.10 -40.35 -6.70
CA SER A 411 7.16 -41.00 -7.47
C SER A 411 8.56 -40.52 -7.11
N SER A 412 8.70 -39.30 -6.59
CA SER A 412 9.98 -38.72 -6.11
C SER A 412 10.46 -39.28 -4.77
N GLY A 413 9.77 -40.26 -4.18
CA GLY A 413 10.20 -40.93 -2.94
C GLY A 413 9.41 -40.59 -1.68
N HIS A 414 8.38 -39.73 -1.77
CA HIS A 414 7.50 -39.43 -0.63
C HIS A 414 6.32 -40.41 -0.59
N LYS A 415 6.45 -41.47 0.23
CA LYS A 415 5.47 -42.58 0.32
C LYS A 415 4.07 -42.11 0.75
N GLU A 416 4.00 -41.03 1.52
CA GLU A 416 2.75 -40.42 2.00
C GLU A 416 1.93 -39.86 0.84
N TYR A 417 2.59 -39.19 -0.10
CA TYR A 417 1.95 -38.61 -1.29
C TYR A 417 1.49 -39.72 -2.25
N ALA A 418 2.26 -40.81 -2.36
CA ALA A 418 1.84 -41.98 -3.14
C ALA A 418 0.57 -42.63 -2.56
N ALA A 419 0.48 -42.76 -1.23
CA ALA A 419 -0.70 -43.30 -0.55
C ALA A 419 -1.95 -42.42 -0.70
N ILE A 420 -1.78 -41.09 -0.70
CA ILE A 420 -2.86 -40.13 -0.96
C ILE A 420 -3.28 -40.18 -2.43
N ALA A 421 -2.34 -40.17 -3.37
CA ALA A 421 -2.62 -40.22 -4.81
C ALA A 421 -3.47 -41.44 -5.22
N GLN A 422 -3.25 -42.59 -4.60
CA GLN A 422 -4.03 -43.81 -4.87
C GLN A 422 -5.50 -43.69 -4.45
N LYS A 423 -5.80 -42.84 -3.47
CA LYS A 423 -7.15 -42.65 -2.90
C LYS A 423 -7.88 -41.43 -3.46
N MET A 424 -7.21 -40.62 -4.29
CA MET A 424 -7.80 -39.45 -4.94
C MET A 424 -8.58 -39.86 -6.19
N ILE A 425 -9.90 -40.00 -6.05
CA ILE A 425 -10.82 -40.27 -7.17
C ILE A 425 -11.29 -38.93 -7.75
N ILE A 426 -11.28 -38.80 -9.08
CA ILE A 426 -11.84 -37.63 -9.78
C ILE A 426 -13.28 -37.99 -10.20
N GLN A 427 -14.26 -37.19 -9.78
CA GLN A 427 -15.62 -37.31 -10.32
C GLN A 427 -15.73 -36.44 -11.58
N THR A 428 -15.60 -37.05 -12.75
CA THR A 428 -16.01 -36.42 -14.01
C THR A 428 -17.54 -36.39 -14.07
N LYS A 429 -18.15 -35.20 -14.19
CA LYS A 429 -19.56 -35.08 -14.58
C LYS A 429 -19.74 -35.84 -15.90
N MET A 430 -20.67 -36.80 -15.92
CA MET A 430 -21.36 -37.20 -17.16
C MET A 430 -22.26 -36.05 -17.60
#